data_AF-W2KA43-F1
#
_entry.id   AF-W2KA43-F1
#
_cell.length_a   1.000
_cell.length_b   1.000
_cell.length_c   1.000
_cell.angle_alpha   90.00
_cell.angle_beta   90.00
_cell.angle_gamma   90.00
#
_symmetry.space_group_name_H-M   'P 1'
#
loop_
_entity.id
_entity.type
_entity.pdbx_description
1 polymer ?
#
loop_
_entity_poly.entity_id
_entity_poly.type
_entity_poly.pdbx_seq_one_letter_code
_entity_poly.pdbx_strand_id
1 'polypeptide(L)'
;MIRSHVDELQQRDPSVNLITLKNPVVNVAVGKREITCTTSVHLRVLLNTAAGLVALHKPVECLVIEDDEPEFILGRDLLKALGIDIDRQLEQLVIRDTDEEEDLVDLDEMLPGAGPDPTGSDLHDAIEKLIRTALDHGFPHLLAPRLRAIVLKHDIWRLELGNDPPAKVEPLKIRLKDGANAGKSNQDSTHLPYGSSSI
;
A
#
# COMPACT_ATOMS: atom_id res chain seq x y z
N MET A 1 17.36 11.45 8.99
CA MET A 1 17.54 12.86 8.54
C MET A 1 19.03 13.16 8.57
N ILE A 2 19.57 13.95 7.65
CA ILE A 2 21.02 14.27 7.63
C ILE A 2 21.39 15.46 8.51
N ARG A 3 22.68 15.59 8.83
CA ARG A 3 23.19 16.62 9.74
C ARG A 3 22.95 18.05 9.24
N SER A 4 23.14 18.31 7.96
CA SER A 4 22.92 19.64 7.36
C SER A 4 21.48 20.14 7.57
N HIS A 5 20.47 19.27 7.45
CA HIS A 5 19.09 19.63 7.75
C HIS A 5 18.87 20.00 9.21
N VAL A 6 19.56 19.35 10.16
CA VAL A 6 19.49 19.75 11.57
C VAL A 6 20.06 21.14 11.76
N ASP A 7 21.23 21.41 11.17
CA ASP A 7 21.89 22.70 11.29
C ASP A 7 21.01 23.83 10.71
N GLU A 8 20.35 23.59 9.57
CA GLU A 8 19.36 24.52 8.99
C GLU A 8 18.13 24.73 9.89
N LEU A 9 17.62 23.66 10.51
CA LEU A 9 16.51 23.74 11.45
C LEU A 9 16.89 24.56 12.68
N GLN A 10 18.11 24.40 13.21
CA GLN A 10 18.61 25.15 14.36
C GLN A 10 18.79 26.65 14.06
N GLN A 11 19.16 27.00 12.83
CA GLN A 11 19.23 28.40 12.40
C GLN A 11 17.86 29.07 12.38
N ARG A 12 16.80 28.32 12.06
CA ARG A 12 15.42 28.82 11.99
C ARG A 12 14.69 28.76 13.32
N ASP A 13 14.98 27.74 14.12
CA ASP A 13 14.37 27.48 15.41
C ASP A 13 15.44 27.02 16.42
N PRO A 14 15.92 27.93 17.28
CA PRO A 14 16.91 27.61 18.32
C PRO A 14 16.44 26.58 19.35
N SER A 15 15.15 26.23 19.40
CA SER A 15 14.62 25.20 20.30
C SER A 15 14.91 23.77 19.84
N VAL A 16 15.36 23.58 18.60
CA VAL A 16 15.77 22.28 18.06
C VAL A 16 17.08 21.84 18.70
N ASN A 17 16.99 20.86 19.61
CA ASN A 17 18.13 20.35 20.34
C ASN A 17 18.58 19.01 19.77
N LEU A 18 19.87 18.93 19.41
CA LEU A 18 20.55 17.68 19.07
C LEU A 18 20.81 16.90 20.36
N ILE A 19 20.35 15.66 20.41
CA ILE A 19 20.45 14.77 21.57
C ILE A 19 21.40 13.63 21.21
N THR A 20 22.42 13.41 22.04
CA THR A 20 23.30 12.24 21.90
C THR A 20 22.58 11.00 22.43
N LEU A 21 22.54 9.96 21.61
CA LEU A 21 21.92 8.68 21.97
C LEU A 21 22.83 7.93 22.93
N LYS A 22 22.25 7.38 24.02
CA LYS A 22 23.00 6.52 24.96
C LYS A 22 23.51 5.27 24.27
N ASN A 23 22.70 4.71 23.37
CA ASN A 23 23.02 3.54 22.56
C ASN A 23 22.90 3.96 21.09
N PRO A 24 23.99 3.93 20.31
CA PRO A 24 23.94 4.17 18.88
C PRO A 24 22.99 3.19 18.18
N VAL A 25 22.25 3.68 17.19
CA VAL A 25 21.35 2.85 16.39
C VAL A 25 22.05 2.52 15.08
N VAL A 26 22.26 1.23 14.83
CA VAL A 26 22.84 0.72 13.58
C VAL A 26 21.72 0.26 12.66
N ASN A 27 21.64 0.87 11.49
CA ASN A 27 20.71 0.51 10.41
C ASN A 27 21.50 -0.11 9.26
N VAL A 28 20.94 -1.13 8.61
CA VAL A 28 21.57 -1.74 7.43
C VAL A 28 20.77 -1.34 6.20
N ALA A 29 21.39 -0.55 5.32
CA ALA A 29 20.83 -0.15 4.05
C ALA A 29 20.98 -1.25 2.98
N VAL A 30 20.30 -1.04 1.85
CA VAL A 30 20.42 -1.91 0.67
C VAL A 30 21.89 -2.00 0.26
N GLY A 31 22.36 -3.22 -0.06
CA GLY A 31 23.77 -3.47 -0.36
C GLY A 31 24.65 -3.76 0.86
N LYS A 32 24.06 -4.02 2.04
CA LYS A 32 24.77 -4.36 3.29
C LYS A 32 25.63 -3.21 3.84
N ARG A 33 25.30 -1.97 3.47
CA ARG A 33 25.96 -0.78 4.01
C ARG A 33 25.39 -0.48 5.39
N GLU A 34 26.25 -0.39 6.39
CA GLU A 34 25.85 0.00 7.73
C GLU A 34 25.81 1.52 7.87
N ILE A 35 24.74 2.02 8.47
CA ILE A 35 24.50 3.41 8.80
C ILE A 35 24.35 3.49 10.32
N THR A 36 25.29 4.14 10.99
CA THR A 36 25.23 4.33 12.44
C THR A 36 24.75 5.72 12.78
N CYS A 37 23.63 5.80 13.50
CA CYS A 37 23.10 7.04 14.05
C CYS A 37 23.51 7.14 15.52
N THR A 38 24.24 8.21 15.86
CA THR A 38 24.69 8.48 17.25
C THR A 38 23.92 9.62 17.90
N THR A 39 23.15 10.38 17.11
CA THR A 39 22.38 11.54 17.56
C THR A 39 20.95 11.50 17.02
N SER A 40 20.05 12.18 17.72
CA SER A 40 18.65 12.34 17.34
C SER A 40 18.15 13.75 17.65
N VAL A 41 17.03 14.13 17.06
CA VAL A 41 16.29 15.36 17.36
C VAL A 41 14.81 15.04 17.51
N HIS A 42 14.10 15.76 18.38
CA HIS A 42 12.66 15.61 18.51
C HIS A 42 11.94 16.67 17.68
N LEU A 43 11.17 16.24 16.68
CA LEU A 43 10.51 17.14 15.74
C LEU A 43 9.02 16.85 15.65
N ARG A 44 8.22 17.90 15.49
CA ARG A 44 6.84 17.76 15.00
C ARG A 44 6.88 17.77 13.48
N VAL A 45 6.52 16.64 12.88
CA VAL A 45 6.61 16.46 11.43
C VAL A 45 5.24 16.70 10.79
N LEU A 46 5.24 17.51 9.73
CA LEU A 46 4.10 17.74 8.84
C LEU A 46 4.46 17.19 7.46
N LEU A 47 3.72 16.18 7.01
CA LEU A 47 3.95 15.51 5.74
C LEU A 47 3.01 16.11 4.69
N ASN A 48 3.55 16.41 3.50
CA ASN A 48 2.73 16.75 2.35
C ASN A 48 2.46 15.49 1.54
N THR A 49 1.20 15.06 1.50
CA THR A 49 0.78 13.86 0.77
C THR A 49 -0.23 14.23 -0.32
N ALA A 50 -0.48 13.32 -1.27
CA ALA A 50 -1.49 13.53 -2.30
C ALA A 50 -2.91 13.72 -1.73
N ALA A 51 -3.20 13.18 -0.55
CA ALA A 51 -4.46 13.35 0.18
C ALA A 51 -4.51 14.63 1.03
N GLY A 52 -3.46 15.46 0.99
CA GLY A 52 -3.32 16.67 1.78
C GLY A 52 -2.22 16.60 2.84
N LEU A 53 -2.19 17.62 3.70
CA LEU A 53 -1.22 17.73 4.79
C LEU A 53 -1.56 16.78 5.93
N VAL A 54 -0.57 16.05 6.42
CA VAL A 54 -0.71 15.11 7.54
C VAL A 54 0.25 15.49 8.66
N ALA A 55 -0.29 15.94 9.78
CA ALA A 55 0.50 16.29 10.96
C ALA A 55 0.64 15.07 11.89
N LEU A 56 1.87 14.73 12.28
CA LEU A 56 2.09 13.74 13.32
C LEU A 56 1.73 14.35 14.69
N HIS A 57 0.80 13.71 15.41
CA HIS A 57 0.22 14.27 16.63
C HIS A 57 1.23 14.49 17.76
N LYS A 58 2.28 13.66 17.84
CA LYS A 58 3.33 13.76 18.86
C LYS A 58 4.67 14.10 18.22
N PRO A 59 5.55 14.84 18.91
CA PRO A 59 6.94 14.94 18.50
C PRO A 59 7.53 13.54 18.33
N VAL A 60 8.19 13.32 17.20
CA VAL A 60 8.84 12.06 16.86
C VAL A 60 10.34 12.20 17.02
N GLU A 61 10.98 11.14 17.46
CA GLU A 61 12.44 11.06 17.48
C GLU A 61 12.96 10.82 16.05
N CYS A 62 13.68 11.79 15.50
CA CYS A 62 14.30 11.68 14.20
C CYS A 62 15.79 11.36 14.38
N LEU A 63 16.21 10.18 13.94
CA LEU A 63 17.61 9.79 13.92
C LEU A 63 18.39 10.61 12.90
N VAL A 64 19.57 11.07 13.31
CA VAL A 64 20.50 11.81 12.45
C VAL A 64 21.49 10.85 11.82
N ILE A 65 21.60 10.93 10.50
CA ILE A 65 22.48 10.14 9.66
C ILE A 65 23.64 11.05 9.22
N GLU A 66 24.87 10.62 9.48
CA GLU A 66 26.11 11.36 9.14
C GLU A 66 26.56 11.09 7.68
N ASP A 67 25.61 10.92 6.77
CA ASP A 67 25.81 10.66 5.35
C ASP A 67 25.27 11.85 4.54
N ASP A 68 25.64 11.95 3.26
CA ASP A 68 25.31 13.10 2.40
C ASP A 68 24.02 12.90 1.58
N GLU A 69 23.26 11.83 1.82
CA GLU A 69 22.01 11.56 1.12
C GLU A 69 20.89 12.51 1.59
N PRO A 70 20.33 13.37 0.70
CA PRO A 70 19.41 14.43 1.10
C PRO A 70 18.00 13.93 1.48
N GLU A 71 17.77 12.62 1.46
CA GLU A 71 16.43 12.05 1.64
C GLU A 71 16.02 11.97 3.11
N PHE A 72 14.77 12.36 3.38
CA PHE A 72 14.14 12.14 4.68
C PHE A 72 13.39 10.81 4.67
N ILE A 73 13.84 9.87 5.51
CA ILE A 73 13.28 8.52 5.58
C ILE A 73 12.28 8.43 6.75
N LEU A 74 11.09 7.89 6.46
CA LEU A 74 10.08 7.53 7.45
C LEU A 74 10.26 6.08 7.91
N GLY A 75 10.30 5.87 9.22
CA GLY A 75 10.35 4.54 9.83
C GLY A 75 9.08 3.74 9.62
N ARG A 76 9.20 2.41 9.72
CA ARG A 76 8.07 1.46 9.56
C ARG A 76 6.94 1.74 10.55
N ASP A 77 7.27 2.09 11.78
CA ASP A 77 6.33 2.47 12.84
C ASP A 77 5.45 3.65 12.44
N LEU A 78 6.05 4.70 11.87
CA LEU A 78 5.32 5.87 11.36
C LEU A 78 4.51 5.53 10.11
N LEU A 79 5.06 4.74 9.18
CA LEU A 79 4.31 4.28 8.02
C LEU A 79 3.07 3.48 8.43
N LYS A 80 3.19 2.55 9.38
CA LYS A 80 2.06 1.79 9.93
C LYS A 80 1.04 2.68 10.64
N ALA A 81 1.49 3.69 11.39
CA ALA A 81 0.59 4.67 12.00
C ALA A 81 -0.19 5.50 10.97
N LEU A 82 0.36 5.67 9.77
CA LEU A 82 -0.31 6.30 8.62
C LEU A 82 -1.18 5.33 7.81
N GLY A 83 -1.30 4.06 8.24
CA GLY A 83 -2.06 3.02 7.54
C GLY A 83 -1.30 2.37 6.37
N ILE A 84 -0.01 2.61 6.24
CA ILE A 84 0.86 2.03 5.21
C ILE A 84 1.61 0.84 5.82
N ASP A 85 1.08 -0.37 5.60
CA ASP A 85 1.75 -1.61 5.99
C ASP A 85 2.20 -2.38 4.74
N ILE A 86 3.46 -2.20 4.36
CA ILE A 86 4.04 -2.77 3.13
C ILE A 86 4.00 -4.30 3.16
N ASP A 87 4.21 -4.92 4.33
CA ASP A 87 4.23 -6.38 4.44
C ASP A 87 2.83 -6.94 4.15
N ARG A 88 1.81 -6.38 4.80
CA ARG A 88 0.40 -6.75 4.57
C ARG A 88 -0.05 -6.45 3.13
N GLN A 89 0.39 -5.32 2.58
CA GLN A 89 0.09 -4.97 1.19
C GLN A 89 0.73 -5.94 0.20
N LEU A 90 1.95 -6.42 0.50
CA LEU A 90 2.62 -7.43 -0.31
C LEU A 90 1.98 -8.81 -0.16
N GLU A 91 1.57 -9.22 1.05
CA GLU A 91 0.81 -10.45 1.29
C GLU A 91 -0.49 -10.48 0.48
N GLN A 92 -1.23 -9.36 0.45
CA GLN A 92 -2.44 -9.24 -0.36
C GLN A 92 -2.20 -9.39 -1.87
N LEU A 93 -0.98 -9.10 -2.34
CA LEU A 93 -0.59 -9.35 -3.73
C LEU A 93 -0.23 -10.82 -3.97
N VAL A 94 0.36 -11.51 -2.98
CA VAL A 94 0.74 -12.93 -3.09
C VAL A 94 -0.46 -13.87 -2.96
N ILE A 95 -1.43 -13.56 -2.09
CA ILE A 95 -2.64 -14.40 -1.92
C ILE A 95 -3.44 -14.49 -3.22
N ARG A 96 -3.41 -13.45 -4.05
CA ARG A 96 -4.04 -13.46 -5.38
C ARG A 96 -3.45 -14.48 -6.35
N ASP A 97 -2.19 -14.88 -6.18
CA ASP A 97 -1.50 -15.79 -7.09
C ASP A 97 -1.65 -17.29 -6.68
N THR A 98 -2.19 -17.60 -5.49
CA THR A 98 -2.25 -18.98 -4.97
C THR A 98 -3.62 -19.67 -5.05
N ASP A 99 -4.68 -18.98 -5.51
CA ASP A 99 -6.03 -19.57 -5.63
C ASP A 99 -6.32 -20.19 -7.02
N GLU A 100 -5.33 -20.31 -7.92
CA GLU A 100 -5.53 -20.83 -9.29
C GLU A 100 -5.03 -22.26 -9.56
N GLU A 101 -4.50 -23.00 -8.58
CA GLU A 101 -4.02 -24.37 -8.82
C GLU A 101 -4.37 -25.35 -7.69
N GLU A 102 -5.59 -25.92 -7.69
CA GLU A 102 -5.82 -27.36 -7.52
C GLU A 102 -7.32 -27.74 -7.72
N ASP A 103 -7.50 -28.76 -8.57
CA ASP A 103 -8.71 -29.53 -8.91
C ASP A 103 -9.82 -28.89 -9.76
N LEU A 104 -9.91 -29.41 -10.99
CA LEU A 104 -11.01 -29.31 -11.97
C LEU A 104 -12.30 -29.96 -11.45
N VAL A 105 -12.85 -29.44 -10.35
CA VAL A 105 -14.24 -29.65 -9.96
C VAL A 105 -15.02 -28.41 -10.39
N ASP A 106 -16.15 -28.61 -11.07
CA ASP A 106 -16.99 -27.55 -11.66
C ASP A 106 -17.07 -26.31 -10.76
N LEU A 107 -16.27 -25.29 -11.12
CA LEU A 107 -15.93 -24.11 -10.33
C LEU A 107 -17.03 -23.04 -10.37
N ASP A 108 -18.28 -23.45 -10.56
CA ASP A 108 -19.42 -22.54 -10.72
C ASP A 108 -20.12 -22.25 -9.38
N GLU A 109 -19.95 -23.10 -8.36
CA GLU A 109 -20.78 -23.04 -7.14
C GLU A 109 -20.08 -22.52 -5.86
N MET A 110 -18.75 -22.32 -5.81
CA MET A 110 -18.05 -22.07 -4.53
C MET A 110 -17.30 -20.74 -4.40
N LEU A 111 -17.33 -19.85 -5.40
CA LEU A 111 -16.83 -18.47 -5.24
C LEU A 111 -17.88 -17.62 -4.50
N PRO A 112 -17.59 -17.01 -3.33
CA PRO A 112 -18.38 -15.89 -2.81
C PRO A 112 -18.09 -14.67 -3.69
N GLY A 113 -18.66 -14.70 -4.88
CA GLY A 113 -18.40 -13.83 -6.02
C GLY A 113 -19.23 -14.21 -7.25
N ALA A 114 -19.89 -15.38 -7.24
CA ALA A 114 -20.98 -15.71 -8.15
C ALA A 114 -22.27 -14.95 -7.77
N GLY A 115 -22.19 -13.63 -7.63
CA GLY A 115 -23.32 -12.81 -7.98
C GLY A 115 -23.51 -12.94 -9.49
N PRO A 116 -24.75 -12.91 -10.02
CA PRO A 116 -24.93 -12.80 -11.46
C PRO A 116 -24.08 -11.63 -11.96
N ASP A 117 -23.29 -11.87 -13.00
CA ASP A 117 -22.54 -10.84 -13.70
C ASP A 117 -23.48 -9.63 -13.84
N PRO A 118 -23.18 -8.47 -13.22
CA PRO A 118 -24.08 -7.34 -13.29
C PRO A 118 -24.29 -7.07 -14.77
N THR A 119 -25.53 -7.27 -15.21
CA THR A 119 -25.82 -7.21 -16.64
C THR A 119 -25.36 -5.86 -17.16
N GLY A 120 -24.93 -5.76 -18.43
CA GLY A 120 -24.47 -4.48 -18.99
C GLY A 120 -25.48 -3.32 -18.81
N SER A 121 -26.74 -3.64 -18.54
CA SER A 121 -27.79 -2.70 -18.11
C SER A 121 -27.51 -2.03 -16.76
N ASP A 122 -27.06 -2.77 -15.74
CA ASP A 122 -26.80 -2.26 -14.38
C ASP A 122 -25.63 -1.27 -14.39
N LEU A 123 -24.59 -1.57 -15.17
CA LEU A 123 -23.45 -0.66 -15.37
C LEU A 123 -23.87 0.61 -16.11
N HIS A 124 -24.70 0.48 -17.15
CA HIS A 124 -25.22 1.62 -17.89
C HIS A 124 -26.03 2.57 -17.00
N ASP A 125 -26.88 2.02 -16.13
CA ASP A 125 -27.68 2.79 -15.18
C ASP A 125 -26.81 3.52 -14.16
N ALA A 126 -25.75 2.88 -13.67
CA ALA A 126 -24.77 3.50 -12.78
C ALA A 126 -24.02 4.67 -13.46
N ILE A 127 -23.59 4.47 -14.72
CA ILE A 127 -22.96 5.52 -15.53
C ILE A 127 -23.91 6.70 -15.74
N GLU A 128 -25.18 6.44 -16.07
CA GLU A 128 -26.17 7.50 -16.27
C GLU A 128 -26.49 8.24 -14.96
N LYS A 129 -26.43 7.56 -13.80
CA LYS A 129 -26.53 8.19 -12.48
C LYS A 129 -25.34 9.13 -12.21
N LEU A 130 -24.12 8.73 -12.57
CA LEU A 130 -22.93 9.59 -12.44
C LEU A 130 -23.04 10.83 -13.34
N ILE A 131 -23.53 10.68 -14.57
CA ILE A 131 -23.74 11.80 -15.48
C ILE A 131 -24.78 12.78 -14.92
N ARG A 132 -25.91 12.28 -14.40
CA ARG A 132 -26.92 13.11 -13.72
C ARG A 132 -26.32 13.86 -12.54
N THR A 133 -25.54 13.17 -11.71
CA THR A 133 -24.83 13.79 -10.58
C THR A 133 -23.89 14.90 -11.04
N ALA A 134 -23.16 14.73 -12.13
CA ALA A 134 -22.29 15.78 -12.67
C ALA A 134 -23.10 17.01 -13.15
N LEU A 135 -24.25 16.80 -13.78
CA LEU A 135 -25.15 17.87 -14.20
C LEU A 135 -25.71 18.65 -13.00
N ASP A 136 -26.14 17.96 -11.95
CA ASP A 136 -26.64 18.58 -10.73
C ASP A 136 -25.58 19.42 -10.02
N HIS A 137 -24.29 19.07 -10.18
CA HIS A 137 -23.15 19.83 -9.67
C HIS A 137 -22.61 20.90 -10.66
N GLY A 138 -23.37 21.24 -11.70
CA GLY A 138 -23.07 22.36 -12.58
C GLY A 138 -22.29 22.02 -13.85
N PHE A 139 -22.18 20.75 -14.24
CA PHE A 139 -21.65 20.39 -15.55
C PHE A 139 -22.55 20.93 -16.67
N PRO A 140 -22.01 21.52 -17.76
CA PRO A 140 -22.84 22.11 -18.80
C PRO A 140 -23.74 21.10 -19.52
N HIS A 141 -25.06 21.28 -19.45
CA HIS A 141 -26.04 20.40 -20.09
C HIS A 141 -25.83 20.23 -21.60
N LEU A 142 -25.36 21.28 -22.29
CA LEU A 142 -25.00 21.24 -23.72
C LEU A 142 -23.89 20.22 -24.04
N LEU A 143 -23.03 19.90 -23.08
CA LEU A 143 -21.93 18.94 -23.23
C LEU A 143 -22.30 17.53 -22.77
N ALA A 144 -23.48 17.34 -22.16
CA ALA A 144 -23.92 16.04 -21.64
C ALA A 144 -23.93 14.92 -22.70
N PRO A 145 -24.36 15.16 -23.97
CA PRO A 145 -24.29 14.14 -25.01
C PRO A 145 -22.84 13.73 -25.34
N ARG A 146 -21.91 14.70 -25.34
CA ARG A 146 -20.49 14.44 -25.59
C ARG A 146 -19.86 13.68 -24.42
N LEU A 147 -20.22 14.01 -23.19
CA LEU A 147 -19.78 13.28 -22.00
C LEU A 147 -20.26 11.81 -22.06
N ARG A 148 -21.54 11.57 -22.36
CA ARG A 148 -22.08 10.21 -22.57
C ARG A 148 -21.30 9.43 -23.61
N ALA A 149 -21.05 10.04 -24.77
CA ALA A 149 -20.29 9.39 -25.84
C ALA A 149 -18.86 9.01 -25.42
N ILE A 150 -18.20 9.83 -24.59
CA ILE A 150 -16.84 9.54 -24.10
C ILE A 150 -16.86 8.42 -23.08
N VAL A 151 -17.75 8.49 -22.10
CA VAL A 151 -17.80 7.51 -20.99
C VAL A 151 -18.17 6.12 -21.50
N LEU A 152 -19.02 6.02 -22.51
CA LEU A 152 -19.44 4.76 -23.13
C LEU A 152 -18.52 4.31 -24.29
N LYS A 153 -17.47 5.08 -24.63
CA LYS A 153 -16.61 4.77 -25.78
C LYS A 153 -15.79 3.50 -25.57
N HIS A 154 -15.38 3.26 -24.32
CA HIS A 154 -14.51 2.16 -23.95
C HIS A 154 -15.15 1.35 -22.84
N ASP A 155 -15.06 0.04 -22.95
CA ASP A 155 -15.50 -0.89 -21.91
C ASP A 155 -14.42 -1.00 -20.83
N ILE A 156 -14.37 0.00 -19.94
CA ILE A 156 -13.35 0.15 -18.88
C ILE A 156 -13.96 0.30 -17.49
N TRP A 157 -15.30 0.25 -17.39
CA TRP A 157 -16.02 0.48 -16.14
C TRP A 157 -16.48 -0.85 -15.56
N ARG A 158 -16.35 -1.01 -14.25
CA ARG A 158 -16.76 -2.21 -13.51
C ARG A 158 -17.52 -1.77 -12.26
N LEU A 159 -18.63 -2.45 -11.95
CA LEU A 159 -19.36 -2.25 -10.69
C LEU A 159 -18.70 -3.03 -9.54
N GLU A 160 -18.18 -4.21 -9.86
CA GLU A 160 -17.43 -5.07 -8.96
C GLU A 160 -16.17 -5.55 -9.68
N LEU A 161 -15.08 -5.76 -8.94
CA LEU A 161 -13.87 -6.31 -9.53
C LEU A 161 -14.12 -7.81 -9.77
N GLY A 162 -14.22 -8.19 -11.04
CA GLY A 162 -14.58 -9.55 -11.45
C GLY A 162 -13.62 -10.12 -12.50
N ASN A 163 -14.04 -11.24 -13.11
CA ASN A 163 -13.27 -12.00 -14.10
C ASN A 163 -13.20 -11.26 -15.45
N ASP A 164 -12.39 -10.21 -15.51
CA ASP A 164 -12.01 -9.64 -16.79
C ASP A 164 -11.23 -10.66 -17.63
N PRO A 165 -11.47 -10.74 -18.95
CA PRO A 165 -10.70 -11.62 -19.80
C PRO A 165 -9.21 -11.25 -19.69
N PRO A 166 -8.31 -12.25 -19.69
CA PRO A 166 -6.89 -11.98 -19.60
C PRO A 166 -6.44 -11.03 -20.70
N ALA A 167 -5.46 -10.19 -20.39
CA ALA A 167 -4.87 -9.30 -21.37
C ALA A 167 -4.42 -10.09 -22.60
N LYS A 168 -4.61 -9.53 -23.81
CA LYS A 168 -4.20 -10.14 -25.08
C LYS A 168 -2.69 -10.03 -25.30
N VAL A 169 -1.93 -10.60 -24.37
CA VAL A 169 -0.47 -10.65 -24.38
C VAL A 169 -0.06 -12.09 -24.16
N GLU A 170 1.11 -12.46 -24.68
CA GLU A 170 1.68 -13.78 -24.42
C GLU A 170 1.81 -14.00 -22.90
N PRO A 171 1.35 -15.15 -22.38
CA PRO A 171 1.46 -15.45 -20.95
C PRO A 171 2.91 -15.37 -20.47
N LEU A 172 3.08 -14.87 -19.25
CA LEU A 172 4.40 -14.78 -18.63
C LEU A 172 4.96 -16.20 -18.43
N LYS A 173 6.18 -16.43 -18.94
CA LYS A 173 6.89 -17.70 -18.73
C LYS A 173 7.82 -17.58 -17.53
N ILE A 174 7.47 -18.23 -16.43
CA ILE A 174 8.33 -18.30 -15.25
C ILE A 174 9.45 -19.32 -15.51
N ARG A 175 10.70 -18.93 -15.25
CA ARG A 175 11.86 -19.83 -15.30
C ARG A 175 12.43 -20.00 -13.91
N LEU A 176 12.49 -21.23 -13.43
CA LEU A 176 13.19 -21.56 -12.20
C LEU A 176 14.70 -21.32 -12.37
N LYS A 177 15.35 -20.81 -11.32
CA LYS A 177 16.82 -20.73 -11.27
C LYS A 177 17.41 -22.14 -11.17
N ASP A 178 18.62 -22.32 -11.71
CA ASP A 178 19.35 -23.58 -11.59
C ASP A 178 19.54 -23.96 -10.11
N GLY A 179 19.14 -25.18 -9.76
CA GLY A 179 19.17 -25.68 -8.38
C GLY A 179 17.94 -25.34 -7.53
N ALA A 180 16.90 -24.73 -8.11
CA ALA A 180 15.62 -24.55 -7.42
C ALA A 180 14.92 -25.91 -7.21
N ASN A 181 14.49 -26.16 -5.97
CA ASN A 181 13.69 -27.32 -5.59
C ASN A 181 12.29 -26.86 -5.19
N ALA A 182 11.26 -27.63 -5.54
CA ALA A 182 9.90 -27.35 -5.10
C ALA A 182 9.78 -27.53 -3.58
N GLY A 183 9.36 -26.48 -2.87
CA GLY A 183 9.04 -26.54 -1.45
C GLY A 183 7.54 -26.71 -1.27
N LYS A 184 7.11 -27.80 -0.63
CA LYS A 184 5.74 -27.94 -0.13
C LYS A 184 5.71 -27.42 1.30
N SER A 185 4.90 -26.41 1.57
CA SER A 185 4.70 -25.89 2.93
C SER A 185 3.42 -26.50 3.50
N ASN A 186 3.54 -27.48 4.42
CA ASN A 186 2.41 -27.95 5.20
C ASN A 186 2.21 -27.00 6.39
N GLN A 187 1.10 -26.26 6.43
CA GLN A 187 0.66 -25.56 7.64
C GLN A 187 0.03 -26.57 8.61
N ASP A 188 0.86 -27.21 9.45
CA ASP A 188 0.36 -27.92 10.63
C ASP A 188 0.05 -26.90 11.73
N SER A 189 -1.22 -26.45 11.79
CA SER A 189 -1.76 -25.75 12.96
C SER A 189 -1.84 -26.71 14.15
N THR A 190 -0.76 -26.83 14.92
CA THR A 190 -0.81 -27.44 16.26
C THR A 190 -1.21 -26.38 17.28
N HIS A 191 -2.52 -26.31 17.52
CA HIS A 191 -3.14 -25.62 18.63
C HIS A 191 -2.72 -26.31 19.95
N LEU A 192 -1.85 -25.69 20.75
CA LEU A 192 -1.60 -26.14 22.12
C LEU A 192 -2.74 -25.62 23.04
N PRO A 193 -3.42 -26.47 23.82
CA PRO A 193 -4.46 -26.01 24.73
C PRO A 193 -3.83 -25.33 25.96
N TYR A 194 -4.37 -24.16 26.30
CA TYR A 194 -4.13 -23.46 27.56
C TYR A 194 -4.47 -24.36 28.75
N GLY A 195 -3.46 -24.63 29.59
CA GLY A 195 -3.65 -25.27 30.89
C GLY A 195 -4.24 -24.28 31.90
N SER A 196 -5.47 -24.54 32.31
CA SER A 196 -6.11 -23.93 33.47
C SER A 196 -5.51 -24.50 34.76
N SER A 197 -4.91 -23.65 35.59
CA SER A 197 -4.72 -23.95 37.02
C SER A 197 -5.70 -23.12 37.83
N SER A 198 -6.69 -23.81 38.39
CA SER A 198 -7.55 -23.33 39.46
C SER A 198 -6.96 -23.72 40.81
N ILE A 199 -6.91 -22.72 41.70
CA ILE A 199 -6.82 -22.75 43.19
C ILE A 199 -5.52 -23.29 43.79
#